data_AF-A0A3D0PCQ2-F1
#
_entry.id   AF-A0A3D0PCQ2-F1
#
_cell.length_a   1.000
_cell.length_b   1.000
_cell.length_c   1.000
_cell.angle_alpha   90.00
_cell.angle_beta   90.00
_cell.angle_gamma   90.00
#
_symmetry.space_group_name_H-M   'P 1'
#
loop_
_entity.id
_entity.type
_entity.pdbx_description
1 polymer ?
#
loop_
_entity_poly.entity_id
_entity_poly.type
_entity_poly.pdbx_seq_one_letter_code
_entity_poly.pdbx_strand_id
1 'polypeptide(L)' 'FAVVQGLLTNFHLPKSSLLLLVSALIGRERLLQLYQHAITAGYRFYSYGDAMWIPPECRQQP' A
#
# COMPACT_ATOMS: atom_id res chain seq x y z
N PHE A 1 1.98 -12.97 -6.96
CA PHE A 1 1.67 -12.05 -8.09
C PHE A 1 2.40 -12.53 -9.35
N ALA A 2 1.74 -12.98 -10.41
CA ALA A 2 2.48 -13.49 -11.59
C ALA A 2 2.86 -12.39 -12.59
N VAL A 3 2.02 -11.36 -12.71
CA VAL A 3 2.10 -10.34 -13.77
C VAL A 3 2.36 -8.94 -13.23
N VAL A 4 2.01 -8.65 -11.99
CA VAL A 4 2.20 -7.32 -11.38
C VAL A 4 3.57 -7.27 -10.70
N GLN A 5 4.42 -6.35 -11.17
CA GLN A 5 5.74 -6.10 -10.59
C GLN A 5 5.67 -4.96 -9.56
N GLY A 6 5.09 -3.81 -9.91
CA GLY A 6 4.86 -2.68 -8.99
C GLY A 6 3.39 -2.26 -8.95
N LEU A 7 3.02 -1.45 -7.97
CA LEU A 7 1.66 -0.97 -7.77
C LEU A 7 1.65 0.52 -7.40
N LEU A 8 0.98 1.32 -8.22
CA LEU A 8 0.60 2.70 -7.89
C LEU A 8 -0.89 2.69 -7.51
N THR A 9 -1.23 3.14 -6.30
CA THR A 9 -2.61 3.12 -5.80
C THR A 9 -2.82 4.21 -4.75
N ASN A 10 -4.08 4.61 -4.51
CA ASN A 10 -4.42 5.51 -3.40
C ASN A 10 -4.21 4.87 -2.02
N PHE A 11 -4.24 5.70 -0.97
CA PHE A 11 -4.37 5.25 0.41
C PHE A 11 -5.82 4.84 0.74
N HIS A 12 -5.99 3.56 1.08
CA HIS A 12 -7.29 2.95 1.38
C HIS A 12 -7.58 2.92 2.88
N LEU A 13 -8.85 2.86 3.28
CA LEU A 13 -9.21 2.72 4.68
C LEU A 13 -8.82 1.36 5.29
N PRO A 14 -8.65 1.29 6.62
CA PRO A 14 -8.58 0.04 7.36
C PRO A 14 -9.76 -0.87 7.01
N LYS A 15 -9.50 -2.18 6.88
CA LYS A 15 -10.50 -3.23 6.58
C LYS A 15 -11.11 -3.19 5.16
N SER A 16 -10.49 -2.51 4.20
CA SER A 16 -10.87 -2.62 2.79
C SER A 16 -10.23 -3.85 2.12
N SER A 17 -10.89 -4.39 1.08
CA SER A 17 -10.34 -5.48 0.26
C SER A 17 -9.07 -5.05 -0.49
N LEU A 18 -8.95 -3.77 -0.86
CA LEU A 18 -7.74 -3.22 -1.48
C LEU A 18 -6.56 -3.18 -0.51
N LEU A 19 -6.80 -2.90 0.77
CA LEU A 19 -5.76 -2.99 1.80
C LEU A 19 -5.24 -4.44 1.93
N LEU A 20 -6.11 -5.44 1.81
CA LEU A 20 -5.71 -6.84 1.79
C LEU A 20 -4.83 -7.17 0.56
N LEU A 21 -5.20 -6.68 -0.63
CA LEU A 21 -4.39 -6.84 -1.84
C LEU A 21 -2.98 -6.27 -1.67
N VAL A 22 -2.90 -5.04 -1.15
CA VAL A 22 -1.61 -4.40 -0.86
C VAL A 22 -0.84 -5.20 0.20
N SER A 23 -1.51 -5.66 1.26
CA SER A 23 -0.88 -6.47 2.30
C SER A 23 -0.31 -7.77 1.75
N ALA A 24 -0.97 -8.40 0.77
CA ALA A 24 -0.45 -9.59 0.12
C ALA A 24 0.79 -9.28 -0.74
N LEU A 25 0.91 -8.05 -1.26
CA LEU A 25 2.03 -7.63 -2.11
C LEU A 25 3.30 -7.31 -1.32
N ILE A 26 3.20 -6.58 -0.20
CA ILE A 26 4.36 -6.08 0.55
C ILE A 26 4.47 -6.63 1.98
N GLY A 27 3.49 -7.42 2.42
CA GLY A 27 3.38 -7.91 3.79
C GLY A 27 2.71 -6.91 4.73
N ARG A 28 2.12 -7.45 5.80
CA ARG A 28 1.35 -6.66 6.78
C ARG A 28 2.19 -5.64 7.53
N GLU A 29 3.40 -6.00 7.96
CA GLU A 29 4.25 -5.11 8.77
C GLU A 29 4.68 -3.86 7.99
N ARG A 30 5.19 -4.04 6.77
CA ARG A 30 5.55 -2.91 5.89
C ARG A 30 4.36 -2.03 5.57
N LEU A 31 3.20 -2.63 5.32
CA LEU A 31 1.97 -1.88 5.09
C LEU A 31 1.61 -1.01 6.30
N LEU A 32 1.67 -1.55 7.52
CA LEU A 32 1.36 -0.79 8.73
C LEU A 32 2.38 0.35 8.96
N GLN A 33 3.67 0.11 8.73
CA GLN A 33 4.71 1.14 8.81
C GLN A 33 4.49 2.26 7.80
N LEU A 34 4.14 1.92 6.56
CA LEU A 34 3.83 2.89 5.50
C LEU A 34 2.61 3.75 5.86
N TYR A 35 1.56 3.12 6.40
CA TYR A 35 0.38 3.85 6.86
C TYR A 35 0.67 4.76 8.05
N GLN A 36 1.46 4.29 9.00
CA GLN A 36 1.89 5.10 10.13
C GLN A 36 2.67 6.34 9.67
N HIS A 37 3.59 6.16 8.72
CA HIS A 37 4.32 7.26 8.11
C HIS A 37 3.38 8.26 7.42
N ALA A 38 2.46 7.79 6.60
CA ALA A 38 1.50 8.64 5.88
C ALA A 38 0.60 9.45 6.83
N ILE A 39 0.15 8.84 7.93
CA ILE A 39 -0.63 9.52 8.97
C ILE A 39 0.22 10.59 9.66
N THR A 40 1.43 10.26 10.10
CA THR A 40 2.33 11.20 10.77
C THR A 40 2.73 12.37 9.87
N ALA A 41 2.86 12.14 8.57
CA ALA A 41 3.20 13.17 7.59
C ALA A 41 1.98 13.94 7.03
N GLY A 42 0.76 13.63 7.47
CA GLY A 42 -0.45 14.37 7.10
C GLY A 42 -0.94 14.13 5.67
N TYR A 43 -0.69 12.94 5.10
CA TYR A 43 -1.18 12.57 3.77
C TYR A 43 -2.71 12.51 3.75
N ARG A 44 -3.29 12.85 2.60
CA ARG A 44 -4.73 12.76 2.35
C ARG A 44 -5.08 11.35 1.90
N PHE A 45 -6.07 10.74 2.52
CA PHE A 45 -6.54 9.39 2.20
C PHE A 45 -7.71 9.44 1.20
N TYR A 46 -8.21 8.28 0.77
CA TYR A 46 -9.38 8.10 -0.13
C TYR A 46 -9.11 8.38 -1.62
N SER A 47 -10.20 8.35 -2.40
CA SER A 47 -10.21 8.38 -3.86
C SER A 47 -9.54 9.61 -4.49
N TYR A 48 -9.56 10.75 -3.79
CA TYR A 48 -8.97 12.02 -4.25
C TYR A 48 -7.81 12.49 -3.36
N GLY A 49 -7.34 11.59 -2.50
CA GLY A 49 -6.18 11.84 -1.66
C GLY A 49 -4.88 11.67 -2.42
N ASP A 50 -3.83 11.39 -1.67
CA ASP A 50 -2.52 11.13 -2.21
C ASP A 50 -2.38 9.65 -2.59
N ALA A 51 -1.29 9.34 -3.30
CA ALA A 51 -1.01 8.00 -3.79
C ALA A 51 0.19 7.38 -3.07
N MET A 52 0.19 6.05 -3.05
CA MET A 52 1.27 5.19 -2.64
C MET A 52 1.87 4.54 -3.88
N TRP A 53 3.21 4.58 -3.95
CA TRP A 53 3.99 3.84 -4.94
C TRP A 53 4.68 2.65 -4.25
N ILE A 54 4.40 1.46 -4.74
CA ILE A 54 5.06 0.22 -4.35
C ILE A 54 5.90 -0.23 -5.54
N PRO A 55 7.23 -0.04 -5.48
CA PRO A 55 8.09 -0.41 -6.57
C PRO A 55 8.35 -1.93 -6.59
N PRO A 56 8.83 -2.48 -7.71
CA PRO A 56 9.05 -3.92 -7.87
C PRO A 56 9.91 -4.59 -6.80
N GLU A 57 10.86 -3.87 -6.22
CA GLU A 57 11.81 -4.37 -5.23
C GLU A 57 11.15 -4.60 -3.86
N CYS A 58 10.01 -3.96 -3.60
CA CYS A 58 9.28 -4.10 -2.34
C CYS A 58 8.37 -5.33 -2.29
N ARG A 59 8.14 -5.97 -3.44
CA ARG A 59 7.26 -7.12 -3.55
C ARG A 59 7.82 -8.28 -2.71
N GLN A 60 6.94 -8.91 -1.94
CA GLN A 60 7.25 -10.21 -1.35
C GLN A 60 7.39 -11.22 -2.49
N GLN A 61 8.61 -11.74 -2.66
CA GLN A 61 8.83 -12.91 -3.50
C GLN A 61 8.01 -14.06 -2.91
N PRO A 62 7.36 -14.90 -3.75
CA PRO A 62 6.91 -16.20 -3.28
C PRO A 62 8.11 -17.03 -2.80
#